data_AF-A0A4Z1GC21-F1
#
_entry.id   AF-A0A4Z1GC21-F1
#
_cell.length_a   1.000
_cell.length_b   1.000
_cell.length_c   1.000
_cell.angle_alpha   90.00
_cell.angle_beta   90.00
_cell.angle_gamma   90.00
#
_symmetry.space_group_name_H-M   'P 1'
#
loop_
_entity.id
_entity.type
_entity.pdbx_description
1 polymer ?
#
loop_
_entity_poly.entity_id
_entity_poly.type
_entity_poly.pdbx_seq_one_letter_code
_entity_poly.pdbx_strand_id
1 'polypeptide(L)' 'MNAVDGHIRTPLNCAVQLQLMTITKILPAQEDLAIDVKDDSGKTALDYARSQKNKKIEDLILAALAKKKA' A
#
# COMPACT_ATOMS: atom_id res chain seq x y z
N MET A 1 1.90 1.46 13.32
CA MET A 1 3.35 1.74 13.11
C MET A 1 3.53 2.22 11.66
N ASN A 2 3.78 3.50 11.46
CA ASN A 2 4.08 4.08 10.14
C ASN A 2 5.59 4.27 9.95
N ALA A 3 6.33 3.17 10.08
CA ALA A 3 7.74 3.21 9.70
C ALA A 3 7.81 3.51 8.19
N VAL A 4 8.68 4.43 7.81
CA VAL A 4 8.97 4.72 6.40
C VAL A 4 10.46 4.58 6.15
N ASP A 5 10.83 4.25 4.92
CA ASP A 5 12.23 4.25 4.51
C ASP A 5 12.73 5.67 4.19
N GLY A 6 13.96 5.78 3.69
CA GLY A 6 14.56 7.06 3.28
C GLY A 6 13.86 7.76 2.11
N HIS A 7 12.82 7.16 1.52
CA HIS A 7 11.99 7.74 0.47
C HIS A 7 10.53 7.95 0.90
N ILE A 8 10.26 7.90 2.21
CA ILE A 8 8.89 8.00 2.77
C ILE A 8 7.99 6.83 2.33
N ARG A 9 8.56 5.72 1.85
CA ARG A 9 7.77 4.54 1.49
C ARG A 9 7.44 3.74 2.74
N THR A 10 6.15 3.47 2.94
CA THR A 10 5.68 2.54 3.96
C THR A 10 6.00 1.09 3.56
N PRO A 11 5.93 0.13 4.51
CA PRO A 11 5.98 -1.29 4.20
C PRO A 11 4.97 -1.70 3.11
N LEU A 12 3.80 -1.04 3.05
CA LEU A 12 2.80 -1.31 2.03
C LEU A 12 3.22 -0.80 0.64
N ASN A 13 3.81 0.40 0.54
CA ASN A 13 4.39 0.89 -0.72
C ASN A 13 5.41 -0.11 -1.26
N CYS A 14 6.34 -0.56 -0.41
CA CYS A 14 7.37 -1.53 -0.77
C CYS A 14 6.77 -2.89 -1.17
N ALA A 15 5.82 -3.43 -0.39
CA ALA A 15 5.18 -4.70 -0.70
C ALA A 15 4.46 -4.68 -2.06
N VAL A 16 3.80 -3.56 -2.38
CA VAL A 16 3.11 -3.39 -3.66
C VAL A 16 4.08 -3.19 -4.80
N GLN A 17 5.12 -2.36 -4.62
CA GLN A 17 6.18 -2.15 -5.61
C GLN A 17 6.89 -3.45 -5.97
N LEU A 18 7.08 -4.34 -5.00
CA LEU A 18 7.70 -5.66 -5.18
C LEU A 18 6.70 -6.77 -5.54
N GLN A 19 5.41 -6.43 -5.75
CA GLN A 19 4.31 -7.36 -6.04
C GLN A 19 4.14 -8.52 -5.04
N LEU A 20 4.46 -8.29 -3.77
CA LEU A 20 4.38 -9.27 -2.69
C LEU A 20 2.93 -9.43 -2.22
N MET A 21 2.16 -10.27 -2.93
CA MET A 21 0.72 -10.46 -2.68
C MET A 21 0.39 -10.84 -1.24
N THR A 22 1.11 -11.79 -0.65
CA THR A 22 0.83 -12.27 0.72
C THR A 22 1.00 -11.14 1.73
N ILE A 23 2.09 -10.37 1.61
CA ILE A 23 2.37 -9.24 2.51
C ILE A 23 1.35 -8.11 2.29
N THR A 24 0.99 -7.84 1.03
CA THR A 24 -0.03 -6.84 0.68
C THR A 24 -1.42 -7.18 1.25
N LYS A 25 -1.73 -8.45 1.51
CA LYS A 25 -2.97 -8.86 2.20
C LYS A 25 -2.90 -8.67 3.71
N ILE A 26 -1.74 -8.90 4.32
CA ILE A 26 -1.57 -8.90 5.77
C ILE A 26 -1.41 -7.48 6.31
N LEU A 27 -0.61 -6.64 5.64
CA LEU A 27 -0.30 -5.30 6.10
C LEU A 27 -1.55 -4.43 6.37
N PRO A 28 -2.56 -4.38 5.49
CA PRO A 28 -3.72 -3.54 5.74
C PRO A 28 -4.64 -4.02 6.87
N ALA A 29 -4.46 -5.25 7.37
CA ALA A 29 -5.18 -5.75 8.55
C ALA A 29 -4.67 -5.13 9.86
N GLN A 30 -3.57 -4.37 9.83
CA GLN A 30 -3.05 -3.64 10.98
C GLN A 30 -3.79 -2.29 11.11
N GLU A 31 -4.44 -2.07 12.25
CA GLU A 31 -5.25 -0.86 12.50
C GLU A 31 -4.42 0.43 12.34
N ASP A 32 -3.19 0.44 12.86
CA ASP A 32 -2.31 1.62 12.89
C ASP A 32 -1.48 1.85 11.62
N LEU A 33 -1.74 1.13 10.52
CA LEU A 33 -1.00 1.29 9.27
C LEU A 33 -1.65 2.35 8.37
N ALA A 34 -0.98 3.45 8.07
CA ALA A 34 -1.45 4.37 7.04
C ALA A 34 -1.21 3.77 5.66
N ILE A 35 -2.28 3.71 4.88
CA ILE A 35 -2.33 3.02 3.57
C ILE A 35 -2.31 3.99 2.38
N ASP A 36 -2.51 5.28 2.64
CA ASP A 36 -2.57 6.38 1.69
C ASP A 36 -1.36 7.32 1.80
N VAL A 37 -0.28 6.88 2.48
CA VAL A 37 0.97 7.63 2.58
C VAL A 37 1.57 7.79 1.19
N LYS A 38 1.88 9.05 0.85
CA LYS A 38 2.64 9.40 -0.34
C LYS A 38 4.13 9.35 -0.01
N ASP A 39 4.87 8.70 -0.88
CA ASP A 39 6.33 8.74 -0.86
C ASP A 39 6.87 10.09 -1.37
N ASP A 40 8.20 10.24 -1.43
CA ASP A 40 8.88 11.45 -1.94
C ASP A 40 8.49 11.82 -3.38
N SER A 41 8.03 10.85 -4.17
CA SER A 41 7.56 11.06 -5.54
C SER A 41 6.06 11.40 -5.61
N GLY A 42 5.40 11.57 -4.47
CA GLY A 42 3.96 11.81 -4.38
C GLY A 42 3.10 10.57 -4.63
N LYS A 43 3.69 9.36 -4.65
CA LYS A 43 3.00 8.11 -4.98
C LYS A 43 2.59 7.33 -3.75
N THR A 44 1.36 6.83 -3.77
CA THR A 44 0.80 5.91 -2.79
C THR A 44 0.99 4.45 -3.21
N ALA A 45 0.69 3.51 -2.31
CA ALA A 45 0.66 2.09 -2.64
C ALA A 45 -0.32 1.80 -3.81
N LEU A 46 -1.44 2.52 -3.89
CA LEU A 46 -2.41 2.38 -4.98
C LEU A 46 -1.84 2.83 -6.32
N ASP A 47 -1.04 3.91 -6.34
CA ASP A 47 -0.39 4.41 -7.56
C ASP A 47 0.62 3.38 -8.10
N TYR A 48 1.38 2.75 -7.20
CA TYR A 48 2.25 1.63 -7.57
C TYR A 48 1.47 0.45 -8.15
N ALA A 49 0.34 0.06 -7.55
CA ALA A 49 -0.50 -1.04 -8.06
C ALA A 49 -1.02 -0.76 -9.49
N ARG A 50 -1.54 0.46 -9.72
CA ARG A 50 -2.04 0.91 -11.02
C ARG A 50 -0.96 0.92 -12.09
N SER A 51 0.23 1.44 -11.75
CA SER A 51 1.36 1.50 -12.68
C SER A 51 1.81 0.12 -13.17
N GLN A 52 1.65 -0.90 -12.33
CA GLN A 52 2.06 -2.28 -12.61
C GLN A 52 0.97 -3.11 -13.32
N LYS A 53 -0.23 -2.53 -13.53
CA LYS A 53 -1.39 -3.20 -14.16
C LYS A 53 -1.80 -4.51 -13.46
N ASN A 54 -1.47 -4.66 -12.18
CA ASN A 54 -1.81 -5.85 -11.40
C ASN A 54 -3.14 -5.65 -10.66
N LYS A 55 -4.24 -5.96 -11.36
CA LYS A 55 -5.61 -5.76 -10.85
C LYS A 55 -5.86 -6.40 -9.49
N LYS A 56 -5.29 -7.59 -9.24
CA LYS A 56 -5.47 -8.28 -7.95
C LYS A 56 -4.87 -7.48 -6.79
N ILE A 57 -3.72 -6.86 -6.98
CA ILE A 57 -3.10 -6.00 -5.96
C ILE A 57 -3.88 -4.69 -5.82
N GLU A 58 -4.32 -4.11 -6.93
CA GLU A 58 -5.18 -2.92 -6.92
C GLU A 58 -6.46 -3.15 -6.12
N ASP A 59 -7.16 -4.26 -6.37
CA ASP A 59 -8.40 -4.64 -5.67
C ASP A 59 -8.16 -4.82 -4.16
N LEU A 60 -7.03 -5.42 -3.76
CA LEU A 60 -6.67 -5.58 -2.35
C LEU A 60 -6.47 -4.23 -1.66
N ILE A 61 -5.78 -3.29 -2.30
CA ILE A 61 -5.57 -1.95 -1.75
C ILE A 61 -6.87 -1.16 -1.70
N LEU A 62 -7.72 -1.24 -2.73
CA LEU A 62 -9.03 -0.59 -2.75
C LEU A 62 -9.94 -1.12 -1.62
N ALA A 63 -9.96 -2.44 -1.42
CA ALA A 63 -10.72 -3.05 -0.33
C ALA A 63 -10.21 -2.59 1.05
N ALA A 64 -8.89 -2.48 1.22
CA ALA A 64 -8.30 -1.93 2.45
C ALA A 64 -8.66 -0.45 2.68
N LEU A 65 -8.59 0.37 1.63
CA LEU A 65 -8.97 1.79 1.68
C LEU A 65 -10.43 1.97 2.06
N ALA A 66 -11.33 1.15 1.51
CA ALA A 66 -12.74 1.19 1.87
C ALA A 66 -12.97 0.83 3.35
N LYS A 67 -12.23 -0.16 3.88
CA LYS A 67 -12.33 -0.57 5.28
C LYS A 67 -11.81 0.46 6.28
N LYS A 68 -10.80 1.25 5.93
CA LYS A 68 -10.26 2.30 6.82
C LYS A 68 -11.02 3.63 6.77
N LYS A 69 -11.90 3.81 5.79
CA LYS A 69 -12.78 4.99 5.66
C LYS A 69 -14.16 4.78 6.30
N ALA A 70 -14.45 3.56 6.77
CA ALA A 70 -15.65 3.21 7.50
C ALA A 70 -15.43 3.35 9.01
#